data_AF-A0A353VQK0-F1
#
_entry.id   AF-A0A353VQK0-F1
#
_cell.length_a   1.000
_cell.length_b   1.000
_cell.length_c   1.000
_cell.angle_alpha   90.00
_cell.angle_beta   90.00
_cell.angle_gamma   90.00
#
_symmetry.space_group_name_H-M   'P 1'
#
loop_
_entity.id
_entity.type
_entity.pdbx_description
1 polymer ?
#
loop_
_entity_poly.entity_id
_entity_poly.type
_entity_poly.pdbx_seq_one_letter_code
_entity_poly.pdbx_strand_id
1 'polypeptide(L)'
;MRETLMVVLLVLAIGGTACSHNTKDPEPVPEPPVQETNLDKAEENLKRSLTLTQAALEHCFKGNSMLMMRYYYPFAGVTSLEKASVWMYTSSFEAVNALLSGMEELKEAGRPNLYNANSEELKSTLGKLFEGLDWYKGTYTLTSYTQTKEWSVYGVNRGNSPGTAKVEGVENVYDDQEWLVRELLNAYRLTG
;
A
#
# COMPACT_ATOMS: atom_id res chain seq x y z
N MET A 1 -73.90 31.53 60.40
CA MET A 1 -72.71 31.72 61.27
C MET A 1 -71.54 31.95 60.32
N ARG A 2 -71.26 33.17 59.86
CA ARG A 2 -70.62 34.31 60.59
C ARG A 2 -69.21 33.83 61.03
N GLU A 3 -68.11 34.18 60.37
CA GLU A 3 -67.38 35.47 60.40
C GLU A 3 -66.17 35.32 59.41
N THR A 4 -66.07 36.13 58.34
CA THR A 4 -65.04 37.21 58.09
C THR A 4 -63.59 36.70 57.93
N LEU A 5 -62.83 37.01 56.87
CA LEU A 5 -62.23 38.33 56.61
C LEU A 5 -61.65 38.44 55.17
N MET A 6 -62.11 39.44 54.41
CA MET A 6 -61.45 40.04 53.23
C MET A 6 -60.33 40.99 53.67
N VAL A 7 -59.20 41.09 52.94
CA VAL A 7 -58.44 42.35 52.69
C VAL A 7 -57.63 42.20 51.38
N VAL A 8 -58.12 42.76 50.26
CA VAL A 8 -57.61 43.91 49.46
C VAL A 8 -56.64 43.52 48.32
N LEU A 9 -57.06 43.48 47.04
CA LEU A 9 -57.23 44.56 46.03
C LEU A 9 -55.92 45.28 45.63
N LEU A 10 -55.39 44.98 44.43
CA LEU A 10 -54.92 46.02 43.50
C LEU A 10 -54.80 45.52 42.04
N VAL A 11 -55.48 46.27 41.16
CA VAL A 11 -55.24 46.51 39.71
C VAL A 11 -55.73 45.47 38.68
N LEU A 12 -56.92 45.76 38.15
CA LEU A 12 -57.27 45.60 36.74
C LEU A 12 -56.26 46.34 35.84
N ALA A 13 -55.77 45.72 34.77
CA ALA A 13 -55.88 46.25 33.39
C ALA A 13 -54.99 45.51 32.36
N ILE A 14 -55.68 44.96 31.35
CA ILE A 14 -55.33 45.00 29.90
C ILE A 14 -54.12 44.19 29.42
N GLY A 15 -54.39 43.29 28.46
CA GLY A 15 -53.37 42.83 27.52
C GLY A 15 -53.71 41.51 26.84
N GLY A 16 -54.67 41.50 25.90
CA GLY A 16 -54.77 40.40 24.96
C GLY A 16 -53.47 40.29 24.17
N THR A 17 -52.79 39.15 24.27
CA THR A 17 -51.68 38.80 23.37
C THR A 17 -51.92 37.39 22.84
N ALA A 18 -52.08 37.32 21.52
CA ALA A 18 -52.12 36.08 20.78
C ALA A 18 -50.76 35.37 20.92
N CYS A 19 -50.75 34.20 21.55
CA CYS A 19 -49.58 33.33 21.53
C CYS A 19 -49.46 32.70 20.14
N SER A 20 -48.59 33.28 19.32
CA SER A 20 -48.04 32.67 18.11
C SER A 20 -47.50 31.27 18.46
N HIS A 21 -47.98 30.25 17.74
CA HIS A 21 -47.48 28.90 17.83
C HIS A 21 -46.10 28.85 17.15
N ASN A 22 -45.03 29.07 17.92
CA ASN A 22 -43.67 28.81 17.44
C ASN A 22 -43.33 27.33 17.66
N THR A 23 -43.73 26.48 16.73
CA THR A 23 -43.07 25.17 16.55
C THR A 23 -41.68 25.44 16.03
N LYS A 24 -40.69 25.50 16.93
CA LYS A 24 -39.30 25.29 16.54
C LYS A 24 -39.18 23.83 16.15
N ASP A 25 -38.82 23.56 14.90
CA ASP A 25 -38.44 22.22 14.47
C ASP A 25 -37.35 21.69 15.42
N PRO A 26 -37.40 20.41 15.83
CA PRO A 26 -36.36 19.83 16.65
C PRO A 26 -35.02 19.96 15.94
N GLU A 27 -34.02 20.51 16.63
CA GLU A 27 -32.65 20.57 16.11
C GLU A 27 -32.20 19.16 15.74
N PRO A 28 -31.54 18.97 14.58
CA PRO A 28 -31.04 17.66 14.19
C PRO A 28 -30.08 17.18 15.27
N VAL A 29 -30.44 16.06 15.91
CA VAL A 29 -29.58 15.37 16.86
C VAL A 29 -28.30 15.00 16.10
N PRO A 30 -27.11 15.45 16.54
CA PRO A 30 -25.86 15.06 15.91
C PRO A 30 -25.78 13.54 15.89
N GLU A 31 -25.64 12.94 14.71
CA GLU A 31 -25.39 11.51 14.61
C GLU A 31 -24.12 11.19 15.41
N PRO A 32 -24.13 10.12 16.23
CA PRO A 32 -22.94 9.72 16.95
C PRO A 32 -21.79 9.50 15.95
N PRO A 33 -20.56 9.91 16.28
CA PRO A 33 -19.44 9.80 15.37
C PRO A 33 -19.28 8.35 14.93
N VAL A 34 -19.21 8.13 13.61
CA VAL A 34 -18.97 6.81 13.03
C VAL A 34 -17.66 6.27 13.62
N GLN A 35 -17.74 5.16 14.35
CA GLN A 35 -16.55 4.53 14.90
C GLN A 35 -15.78 3.83 13.78
N GLU A 36 -14.54 4.25 13.60
CA GLU A 36 -13.61 3.65 12.65
C GLU A 36 -13.35 2.18 13.02
N THR A 37 -13.59 1.28 12.07
CA THR A 37 -13.35 -0.16 12.24
C THR A 37 -11.91 -0.52 11.88
N ASN A 38 -11.46 -1.71 12.29
CA ASN A 38 -10.15 -2.23 11.87
C ASN A 38 -10.04 -2.38 10.34
N LEU A 39 -11.15 -2.65 9.65
CA LEU A 39 -11.18 -2.73 8.19
C LEU A 39 -11.05 -1.37 7.52
N ASP A 40 -11.56 -0.30 8.13
CA ASP A 40 -11.37 1.08 7.64
C ASP A 40 -9.89 1.46 7.68
N LYS A 41 -9.21 1.15 8.79
CA LYS A 41 -7.75 1.36 8.93
C LYS A 41 -6.95 0.50 7.96
N ALA A 42 -7.33 -0.76 7.76
CA ALA A 42 -6.66 -1.63 6.81
C ALA A 42 -6.76 -1.08 5.37
N GLU A 43 -7.95 -0.62 4.97
CA GLU A 43 -8.17 0.01 3.68
C GLU A 43 -7.40 1.32 3.52
N GLU A 44 -7.36 2.16 4.56
CA GLU A 44 -6.57 3.39 4.55
C GLU A 44 -5.06 3.11 4.42
N ASN A 45 -4.55 2.14 5.20
CA ASN A 45 -3.14 1.76 5.14
C ASN A 45 -2.78 1.21 3.75
N LEU A 46 -3.63 0.38 3.15
CA LEU A 46 -3.41 -0.11 1.78
C LEU A 46 -3.43 1.02 0.74
N LYS A 47 -4.31 2.02 0.88
CA LYS A 47 -4.29 3.22 0.01
C LYS A 47 -2.97 3.98 0.12
N ARG A 48 -2.51 4.23 1.34
CA ARG A 48 -1.25 4.95 1.60
C ARG A 48 -0.05 4.16 1.08
N SER A 49 0.00 2.85 1.34
CA SER A 49 1.04 1.97 0.82
C SER A 49 1.05 1.95 -0.70
N LEU A 50 -0.13 1.88 -1.35
CA LEU A 50 -0.24 1.93 -2.81
C LEU A 50 0.36 3.21 -3.36
N THR A 51 0.01 4.37 -2.78
CA THR A 51 0.56 5.67 -3.19
C THR A 51 2.09 5.71 -3.05
N LEU A 52 2.63 5.22 -1.94
CA LEU A 52 4.08 5.20 -1.71
C LEU A 52 4.79 4.25 -2.69
N THR A 53 4.24 3.06 -2.93
CA THR A 53 4.80 2.10 -3.89
C THR A 53 4.76 2.65 -5.31
N GLN A 54 3.67 3.28 -5.73
CA GLN A 54 3.57 3.91 -7.05
C GLN A 54 4.59 5.03 -7.22
N ALA A 55 4.74 5.91 -6.23
CA ALA A 55 5.74 6.97 -6.27
C ALA A 55 7.18 6.41 -6.29
N ALA A 56 7.45 5.36 -5.53
CA ALA A 56 8.75 4.69 -5.54
C ALA A 56 9.05 4.06 -6.91
N LEU A 57 8.08 3.37 -7.51
CA LEU A 57 8.21 2.80 -8.85
C LEU A 57 8.47 3.91 -9.89
N GLU A 58 7.71 5.00 -9.83
CA GLU A 58 7.84 6.12 -10.76
C GLU A 58 9.23 6.79 -10.70
N HIS A 59 9.76 7.00 -9.49
CA HIS A 59 10.96 7.82 -9.31
C HIS A 59 12.26 7.03 -9.20
N CYS A 60 12.19 5.77 -8.77
CA CYS A 60 13.37 4.91 -8.63
C CYS A 60 13.65 4.10 -9.90
N PHE A 61 12.67 3.88 -10.78
CA PHE A 61 12.88 3.09 -11.99
C PHE A 61 13.07 3.97 -13.24
N LYS A 62 13.89 3.47 -14.19
CA LYS A 62 14.19 4.15 -15.45
C LYS A 62 14.00 3.23 -16.64
N GLY A 63 13.43 3.80 -17.71
CA GLY A 63 13.26 3.13 -19.00
C GLY A 63 12.37 1.88 -18.92
N ASN A 64 12.34 1.12 -20.02
CA ASN A 64 11.45 -0.04 -20.15
C ASN A 64 12.02 -1.34 -19.59
N SER A 65 13.27 -1.35 -19.13
CA SER A 65 13.97 -2.57 -18.66
C SER A 65 13.87 -2.79 -17.15
N MET A 66 12.98 -2.06 -16.48
CA MET A 66 12.89 -1.99 -15.02
C MET A 66 14.26 -1.78 -14.37
N LEU A 67 15.02 -0.78 -14.84
CA LEU A 67 16.28 -0.41 -14.21
C LEU A 67 15.99 0.39 -12.94
N MET A 68 16.18 -0.22 -11.77
CA MET A 68 16.06 0.46 -10.49
C MET A 68 17.36 1.18 -10.13
N MET A 69 17.24 2.43 -9.70
CA MET A 69 18.31 3.23 -9.13
C MET A 69 18.28 3.10 -7.60
N ARG A 70 19.45 3.11 -6.98
CA ARG A 70 19.61 2.88 -5.54
C ARG A 70 18.94 3.97 -4.69
N TYR A 71 19.04 5.21 -5.14
CA TYR A 71 18.55 6.36 -4.39
C TYR A 71 17.72 7.31 -5.25
N TYR A 72 16.67 7.85 -4.62
CA TYR A 72 15.91 8.99 -5.08
C TYR A 72 15.87 10.06 -3.98
N TYR A 73 16.15 11.32 -4.35
CA TYR A 73 16.15 12.47 -3.45
C TYR A 73 14.88 13.30 -3.66
N PRO A 74 13.83 13.12 -2.83
CA PRO A 74 12.51 13.72 -3.08
C PRO A 74 12.52 15.25 -3.02
N PHE A 75 13.34 15.85 -2.15
CA PHE A 75 13.41 17.31 -2.03
C PHE A 75 14.00 18.00 -3.26
N ALA A 76 14.89 17.31 -3.98
CA ALA A 76 15.53 17.83 -5.18
C ALA A 76 14.91 17.28 -6.48
N GLY A 77 14.07 16.26 -6.38
CA GLY A 77 13.53 15.53 -7.54
C GLY A 77 14.60 14.80 -8.36
N VAL A 78 15.72 14.40 -7.74
CA VAL A 78 16.87 13.81 -8.45
C VAL A 78 17.04 12.34 -8.09
N THR A 79 17.14 11.49 -9.12
CA THR A 79 17.50 10.08 -8.97
C THR A 79 19.00 9.87 -9.20
N SER A 80 19.62 9.07 -8.35
CA SER A 80 21.04 8.70 -8.47
C SER A 80 21.40 8.03 -9.81
N LEU A 81 22.70 7.96 -10.10
CA LEU A 81 23.28 7.15 -11.18
C LEU A 81 23.68 5.74 -10.72
N GLU A 82 23.63 5.48 -9.41
CA GLU A 82 23.95 4.18 -8.84
C GLU A 82 22.78 3.22 -9.04
N LYS A 83 23.07 2.05 -9.62
CA LYS A 83 22.07 1.01 -9.85
C LYS A 83 21.80 0.27 -8.54
N ALA A 84 20.55 -0.11 -8.32
CA ALA A 84 20.19 -0.93 -7.17
C ALA A 84 20.79 -2.35 -7.28
N SER A 85 21.03 -3.00 -6.13
CA SER A 85 21.35 -4.42 -6.08
C SER A 85 20.09 -5.28 -6.23
N VAL A 86 20.25 -6.59 -6.45
CA VAL A 86 19.12 -7.51 -6.49
C VAL A 86 18.35 -7.55 -5.16
N TRP A 87 19.02 -7.35 -4.02
CA TRP A 87 18.35 -7.21 -2.73
C TRP A 87 17.37 -6.04 -2.71
N MET A 88 17.81 -4.85 -3.12
CA MET A 88 16.95 -3.67 -3.21
C MET A 88 15.85 -3.86 -4.25
N TYR A 89 16.18 -4.47 -5.38
CA TYR A 89 15.23 -4.80 -6.43
C TYR A 89 14.12 -5.73 -5.92
N THR A 90 14.48 -6.71 -5.09
CA THR A 90 13.54 -7.66 -4.47
C THR A 90 12.52 -6.97 -3.58
N SER A 91 12.87 -5.86 -2.91
CA SER A 91 11.90 -5.09 -2.12
C SER A 91 10.74 -4.53 -2.96
N SER A 92 10.93 -4.36 -4.28
CA SER A 92 9.85 -3.95 -5.18
C SER A 92 8.84 -5.08 -5.43
N PHE A 93 9.29 -6.33 -5.50
CA PHE A 93 8.36 -7.47 -5.51
C PHE A 93 7.60 -7.56 -4.20
N GLU A 94 8.31 -7.46 -3.06
CA GLU A 94 7.70 -7.53 -1.73
C GLU A 94 6.59 -6.49 -1.55
N ALA A 95 6.86 -5.23 -1.94
CA ALA A 95 5.87 -4.16 -1.86
C ALA A 95 4.62 -4.44 -2.72
N VAL A 96 4.81 -4.90 -3.95
CA VAL A 96 3.69 -5.18 -4.88
C VAL A 96 2.92 -6.44 -4.46
N ASN A 97 3.61 -7.49 -4.03
CA ASN A 97 3.01 -8.71 -3.47
C ASN A 97 2.18 -8.40 -2.22
N ALA A 98 2.72 -7.62 -1.29
CA ALA A 98 2.02 -7.25 -0.06
C ALA A 98 0.75 -6.43 -0.34
N LEU A 99 0.81 -5.51 -1.31
CA LEU A 99 -0.38 -4.77 -1.76
C LEU A 99 -1.44 -5.69 -2.34
N LEU A 100 -1.06 -6.57 -3.27
CA LEU A 100 -1.99 -7.52 -3.88
C LEU A 100 -2.62 -8.44 -2.82
N SER A 101 -1.80 -9.05 -1.96
CA SER A 101 -2.26 -9.94 -0.89
C SER A 101 -3.22 -9.22 0.06
N GLY A 102 -2.87 -8.03 0.56
CA GLY A 102 -3.75 -7.28 1.46
C GLY A 102 -5.05 -6.83 0.78
N MET A 103 -5.01 -6.52 -0.51
CA MET A 103 -6.21 -6.20 -1.28
C MET A 103 -7.09 -7.43 -1.54
N GLU A 104 -6.52 -8.63 -1.71
CA GLU A 104 -7.28 -9.88 -1.77
C GLU A 104 -7.99 -10.17 -0.45
N GLU A 105 -7.30 -10.03 0.68
CA GLU A 105 -7.90 -10.18 2.02
C GLU A 105 -9.06 -9.19 2.24
N LEU A 106 -8.90 -7.91 1.85
CA LEU A 106 -9.99 -6.93 1.91
C LEU A 106 -11.17 -7.30 1.02
N LYS A 107 -10.90 -7.81 -0.18
CA LYS A 107 -11.93 -8.27 -1.10
C LYS A 107 -12.70 -9.44 -0.50
N GLU A 108 -12.02 -10.42 0.10
CA GLU A 108 -12.64 -11.55 0.80
C GLU A 108 -13.47 -11.10 2.00
N ALA A 109 -13.07 -10.03 2.69
CA ALA A 109 -13.83 -9.37 3.74
C ALA A 109 -15.00 -8.51 3.23
N GLY A 110 -15.32 -8.56 1.93
CA GLY A 110 -16.46 -7.84 1.34
C GLY A 110 -16.18 -6.40 0.91
N ARG A 111 -14.91 -5.98 0.83
CA ARG A 111 -14.48 -4.64 0.39
C ARG A 111 -13.62 -4.69 -0.88
N PRO A 112 -14.20 -5.04 -2.04
CA PRO A 112 -13.43 -5.39 -3.24
C PRO A 112 -12.86 -4.19 -4.01
N ASN A 113 -13.24 -2.96 -3.65
CA ASN A 113 -13.02 -1.78 -4.49
C ASN A 113 -11.53 -1.54 -4.80
N LEU A 114 -10.65 -1.64 -3.80
CA LEU A 114 -9.21 -1.46 -4.03
C LEU A 114 -8.63 -2.54 -4.92
N TYR A 115 -8.98 -3.81 -4.68
CA TYR A 115 -8.53 -4.92 -5.51
C TYR A 115 -8.99 -4.75 -6.96
N ASN A 116 -10.29 -4.51 -7.18
CA ASN A 116 -10.86 -4.40 -8.52
C ASN A 116 -10.27 -3.23 -9.32
N ALA A 117 -9.91 -2.14 -8.64
CA ALA A 117 -9.35 -0.96 -9.30
C ALA A 117 -7.86 -1.09 -9.64
N ASN A 118 -7.09 -1.91 -8.90
CA ASN A 118 -5.62 -1.86 -8.97
C ASN A 118 -4.94 -3.19 -9.30
N SER A 119 -5.60 -4.33 -9.09
CA SER A 119 -4.96 -5.65 -9.15
C SER A 119 -4.29 -5.95 -10.49
N GLU A 120 -4.94 -5.63 -11.61
CA GLU A 120 -4.37 -5.91 -12.95
C GLU A 120 -3.08 -5.13 -13.22
N GLU A 121 -2.99 -3.86 -12.83
CA GLU A 121 -1.75 -3.09 -12.99
C GLU A 121 -0.64 -3.58 -12.04
N LEU A 122 -1.00 -3.98 -10.83
CA LEU A 122 -0.02 -4.57 -9.89
C LEU A 122 0.52 -5.91 -10.41
N LYS A 123 -0.33 -6.76 -10.98
CA LYS A 123 0.09 -8.03 -11.63
C LYS A 123 0.96 -7.77 -12.85
N SER A 124 0.58 -6.80 -13.69
CA SER A 124 1.40 -6.33 -14.81
C SER A 124 2.77 -5.83 -14.34
N THR A 125 2.81 -5.10 -13.23
CA THR A 125 4.05 -4.63 -12.60
C THR A 125 4.93 -5.80 -12.15
N LEU A 126 4.38 -6.83 -11.51
CA LEU A 126 5.12 -8.04 -11.15
C LEU A 126 5.72 -8.73 -12.39
N GLY A 127 4.96 -8.83 -13.49
CA GLY A 127 5.45 -9.37 -14.76
C GLY A 127 6.65 -8.59 -15.29
N LYS A 128 6.57 -7.26 -15.34
CA LYS A 128 7.67 -6.40 -15.77
C LYS A 128 8.89 -6.49 -14.84
N LEU A 129 8.68 -6.60 -13.52
CA LEU A 129 9.77 -6.81 -12.56
C LEU A 129 10.45 -8.16 -12.79
N PHE A 130 9.68 -9.21 -13.07
CA PHE A 130 10.19 -10.54 -13.38
C PHE A 130 11.06 -10.53 -14.64
N GLU A 131 10.60 -9.90 -15.72
CA GLU A 131 11.42 -9.69 -16.93
C GLU A 131 12.70 -8.90 -16.62
N GLY A 132 12.60 -7.89 -15.73
CA GLY A 132 13.75 -7.11 -15.29
C GLY A 132 14.82 -7.89 -14.54
N LEU A 133 14.47 -9.04 -13.92
CA LEU A 133 15.43 -9.92 -13.24
C LEU A 133 16.45 -10.56 -14.19
N ASP A 134 16.16 -10.66 -15.48
CA ASP A 134 17.11 -11.21 -16.45
C ASP A 134 18.43 -10.44 -16.45
N TRP A 135 18.42 -9.16 -16.08
CA TRP A 135 19.64 -8.36 -15.96
C TRP A 135 20.47 -8.67 -14.72
N TYR A 136 19.88 -9.28 -13.69
CA TYR A 136 20.60 -9.80 -12.53
C TYR A 136 20.98 -11.27 -12.73
N LYS A 137 20.46 -11.94 -13.75
CA LYS A 137 20.77 -13.34 -14.02
C LYS A 137 22.18 -13.50 -14.59
N GLY A 138 22.87 -14.54 -14.14
CA GLY A 138 24.15 -15.00 -14.67
C GLY A 138 24.30 -16.50 -14.48
N THR A 139 25.30 -17.10 -15.14
CA THR A 139 25.58 -18.54 -15.04
C THR A 139 26.99 -18.76 -14.49
N TYR A 140 27.14 -19.73 -13.59
CA TYR A 140 28.43 -20.19 -13.09
C TYR A 140 28.50 -21.71 -13.07
N THR A 141 29.72 -22.25 -13.05
CA THR A 141 29.95 -23.69 -12.90
C THR A 141 30.22 -24.01 -11.43
N LEU A 142 29.36 -24.83 -10.83
CA LEU A 142 29.58 -25.39 -9.51
C LEU A 142 30.12 -26.81 -9.64
N THR A 143 31.33 -27.03 -9.14
CA THR A 143 31.88 -28.38 -8.93
C THR A 143 31.64 -28.78 -7.49
N SER A 144 30.80 -29.79 -7.28
CA SER A 144 30.59 -30.45 -6.00
C SER A 144 31.28 -31.81 -5.98
N TYR A 145 31.22 -32.50 -4.84
CA TYR A 145 31.72 -33.87 -4.70
C TYR A 145 31.05 -34.87 -5.67
N THR A 146 29.81 -34.60 -6.11
CA THR A 146 29.02 -35.54 -6.91
C THR A 146 28.91 -35.16 -8.38
N GLN A 147 29.09 -33.88 -8.73
CA GLN A 147 28.93 -33.42 -10.10
C GLN A 147 29.60 -32.06 -10.35
N THR A 148 29.90 -31.79 -11.61
CA THR A 148 30.17 -30.44 -12.13
C THR A 148 28.99 -30.03 -12.99
N LYS A 149 28.34 -28.93 -12.64
CA LYS A 149 27.14 -28.47 -13.35
C LYS A 149 27.09 -26.96 -13.44
N GLU A 150 26.54 -26.46 -14.53
CA GLU A 150 26.20 -25.05 -14.71
C GLU A 150 24.87 -24.71 -14.03
N TRP A 151 24.87 -23.59 -13.32
CA TRP A 151 23.71 -23.06 -12.60
C TRP A 151 23.52 -21.60 -12.98
N SER A 152 22.28 -21.25 -13.33
CA SER A 152 21.89 -19.84 -13.46
C SER A 152 21.29 -19.36 -12.15
N VAL A 153 21.82 -18.25 -11.64
CA VAL A 153 21.39 -17.60 -10.39
C VAL A 153 21.35 -16.08 -10.59
N TYR A 154 20.93 -15.34 -9.57
CA TYR A 154 20.92 -13.87 -9.62
C TYR A 154 22.12 -13.29 -8.87
N GLY A 155 22.87 -12.39 -9.51
CA GLY A 155 24.01 -11.71 -8.90
C GLY A 155 23.56 -10.49 -8.10
N VAL A 156 24.35 -10.10 -7.09
CA VAL A 156 24.12 -8.87 -6.31
C VAL A 156 23.94 -7.67 -7.25
N ASN A 157 24.84 -7.56 -8.23
CA ASN A 157 24.89 -6.43 -9.15
C ASN A 157 24.24 -6.74 -10.50
N ARG A 158 23.51 -5.73 -11.01
CA ARG A 158 22.93 -5.77 -12.36
C ARG A 158 24.01 -5.83 -13.44
N GLY A 159 23.89 -6.76 -14.38
CA GLY A 159 24.72 -6.84 -15.58
C GLY A 159 24.51 -5.69 -16.56
N ASN A 160 25.35 -5.66 -17.60
CA ASN A 160 25.25 -4.67 -18.69
C ASN A 160 24.29 -5.10 -19.81
N SER A 161 23.88 -6.36 -19.82
CA SER A 161 22.82 -6.93 -20.64
C SER A 161 22.15 -8.11 -19.92
N PRO A 162 20.95 -8.54 -20.33
CA PRO A 162 20.32 -9.76 -19.82
C PRO A 162 21.28 -10.97 -19.81
N GLY A 163 21.28 -11.75 -18.73
CA GLY A 163 22.07 -12.97 -18.57
C GLY A 163 23.56 -12.78 -18.32
N THR A 164 24.04 -11.54 -18.14
CA THR A 164 25.48 -11.23 -18.01
C THR A 164 25.91 -10.76 -16.63
N ALA A 165 25.04 -10.89 -15.61
CA ALA A 165 25.43 -10.55 -14.25
C ALA A 165 26.57 -11.44 -13.78
N LYS A 166 27.49 -10.86 -13.01
CA LYS A 166 28.51 -11.66 -12.33
C LYS A 166 27.85 -12.37 -11.15
N VAL A 167 28.05 -13.67 -11.07
CA VAL A 167 27.37 -14.56 -10.10
C VAL A 167 28.34 -15.50 -9.39
N GLU A 168 29.64 -15.17 -9.41
CA GLU A 168 30.70 -15.94 -8.76
C GLU A 168 31.29 -15.17 -7.59
N GLY A 169 31.79 -15.92 -6.61
CA GLY A 169 32.42 -15.36 -5.41
C GLY A 169 31.44 -14.53 -4.60
N VAL A 170 31.84 -13.29 -4.27
CA VAL A 170 31.08 -12.37 -3.42
C VAL A 170 29.78 -11.86 -4.06
N GLU A 171 29.57 -12.09 -5.35
CA GLU A 171 28.35 -11.68 -6.05
C GLU A 171 27.23 -12.73 -5.96
N ASN A 172 27.54 -13.93 -5.44
CA ASN A 172 26.58 -15.01 -5.21
C ASN A 172 26.17 -15.03 -3.75
N VAL A 173 25.31 -14.08 -3.37
CA VAL A 173 24.85 -13.94 -1.99
C VAL A 173 23.61 -14.81 -1.79
N TYR A 174 23.72 -15.77 -0.86
CA TYR A 174 22.66 -16.71 -0.57
C TYR A 174 21.39 -16.02 -0.08
N ASP A 175 21.53 -15.05 0.83
CA ASP A 175 20.41 -14.29 1.39
C ASP A 175 19.60 -13.57 0.30
N ASP A 176 20.29 -12.90 -0.63
CA ASP A 176 19.68 -12.25 -1.80
C ASP A 176 18.84 -13.23 -2.64
N GLN A 177 19.29 -14.49 -2.79
CA GLN A 177 18.48 -15.52 -3.46
C GLN A 177 17.26 -15.91 -2.65
N GLU A 178 17.39 -16.09 -1.33
CA GLU A 178 16.28 -16.50 -0.47
C GLU A 178 15.15 -15.47 -0.45
N TRP A 179 15.49 -14.19 -0.26
CA TRP A 179 14.51 -13.09 -0.34
C TRP A 179 13.81 -13.10 -1.70
N LEU A 180 14.58 -13.19 -2.80
CA LEU A 180 14.02 -13.15 -4.14
C LEU A 180 13.11 -14.36 -4.41
N VAL A 181 13.56 -15.57 -4.10
CA VAL A 181 12.76 -16.80 -4.32
C VAL A 181 11.47 -16.75 -3.52
N ARG A 182 11.49 -16.28 -2.27
CA ARG A 182 10.25 -16.11 -1.49
C ARG A 182 9.29 -15.17 -2.21
N GLU A 183 9.76 -14.02 -2.68
CA GLU A 183 8.88 -13.06 -3.34
C GLU A 183 8.40 -13.54 -4.72
N LEU A 184 9.19 -14.33 -5.45
CA LEU A 184 8.75 -14.98 -6.68
C LEU A 184 7.66 -16.04 -6.41
N LEU A 185 7.76 -16.80 -5.32
CA LEU A 185 6.73 -17.74 -4.92
C LEU A 185 5.44 -17.02 -4.50
N ASN A 186 5.55 -15.88 -3.82
CA ASN A 186 4.39 -15.05 -3.47
C ASN A 186 3.72 -14.49 -4.73
N ALA A 187 4.50 -13.94 -5.67
CA ALA A 187 3.99 -13.45 -6.94
C ALA A 187 3.25 -14.56 -7.70
N TYR A 188 3.86 -15.74 -7.84
CA TYR A 188 3.24 -16.90 -8.49
C TYR A 188 1.90 -17.29 -7.86
N ARG A 189 1.79 -17.29 -6.53
CA ARG A 189 0.52 -17.59 -5.83
C ARG A 189 -0.58 -16.57 -6.14
N LEU A 190 -0.22 -15.29 -6.25
CA LEU A 190 -1.15 -14.18 -6.48
C LEU A 190 -1.56 -14.03 -7.96
N THR A 191 -0.73 -14.51 -8.89
CA THR A 191 -0.97 -14.35 -10.33
C THR A 191 -1.49 -15.61 -11.01
N GLY A 192 -1.23 -16.79 -10.45
CA GLY A 192 -1.29 -18.06 -11.20
C GLY A 192 -0.13 -18.20 -12.18
#